data_AF-A0A1H8KQV4-F1
#
_entry.id   AF-A0A1H8KQV4-F1
#
_cell.length_a   1.000
_cell.length_b   1.000
_cell.length_c   1.000
_cell.angle_alpha   90.00
_cell.angle_beta   90.00
_cell.angle_gamma   90.00
#
_symmetry.space_group_name_H-M   'P 1'
#
loop_
_entity.id
_entity.type
_entity.pdbx_description
1 polymer ?
#
loop_
_entity_poly.entity_id
_entity_poly.type
_entity_poly.pdbx_seq_one_letter_code
_entity_poly.pdbx_strand_id
1 'polypeptide(L)' 'MLILEEILLVSADRVACCRGQLELDLGQMIDELERSGFSRKEILVALSEMIGEEFSALPDMPRFH' A
#
# COMPACT_ATOMS: atom_id res chain seq x y z
N MET A 1 -27.13 -6.48 -2.25
CA MET A 1 -26.26 -7.65 -2.49
C MET A 1 -25.31 -7.20 -3.58
N LEU A 2 -24.13 -6.69 -3.21
CA LEU A 2 -23.09 -6.34 -4.19
C LEU A 2 -22.66 -7.65 -4.82
N ILE A 3 -22.72 -7.72 -6.15
CA ILE A 3 -22.36 -8.91 -6.91
C ILE A 3 -20.86 -9.11 -6.67
N LEU A 4 -20.42 -10.35 -6.43
CA LEU A 4 -19.03 -10.72 -6.10
C LEU A 4 -17.98 -10.07 -7.03
N GLU A 5 -18.37 -9.70 -8.26
CA GLU A 5 -17.54 -8.99 -9.24
C GLU A 5 -17.19 -7.54 -8.88
N GLU A 6 -18.01 -6.82 -8.10
CA GLU A 6 -17.72 -5.45 -7.66
C GLU A 6 -16.65 -5.39 -6.55
N ILE A 7 -16.35 -6.52 -5.90
CA ILE A 7 -15.31 -6.62 -4.86
C ILE A 7 -13.90 -6.65 -5.48
N LEU A 8 -13.78 -6.93 -6.79
CA LEU A 8 -12.51 -7.22 -7.46
C LEU A 8 -11.95 -6.06 -8.29
N LEU A 9 -12.75 -5.02 -8.53
CA LEU A 9 -12.43 -3.95 -9.47
C LEU A 9 -12.03 -2.67 -8.71
N VAL A 10 -10.74 -2.37 -8.68
CA VAL A 10 -10.20 -1.15 -8.09
C VAL A 10 -10.14 -0.06 -9.15
N SER A 11 -10.71 1.11 -8.86
CA SER A 11 -10.69 2.24 -9.81
C SER A 11 -9.28 2.79 -9.96
N ALA A 12 -8.75 2.82 -11.18
CA ALA A 12 -7.44 3.37 -11.49
C ALA A 12 -7.31 4.84 -11.04
N ASP A 13 -8.35 5.65 -11.27
CA ASP A 13 -8.39 7.05 -10.85
C ASP A 13 -8.35 7.21 -9.33
N ARG A 14 -9.11 6.37 -8.61
CA ARG A 14 -9.07 6.38 -7.13
C ARG A 14 -7.71 5.94 -6.61
N VAL A 15 -7.06 4.95 -7.25
CA VAL A 15 -5.70 4.54 -6.88
C VAL A 15 -4.70 5.64 -7.15
N ALA A 16 -4.81 6.37 -8.27
CA ALA A 16 -3.93 7.50 -8.56
C ALA A 16 -4.07 8.62 -7.52
N CYS A 17 -5.31 8.94 -7.11
CA CYS A 17 -5.57 9.91 -6.05
C CYS A 17 -4.99 9.44 -4.70
N CYS A 18 -5.22 8.17 -4.34
CA CYS A 18 -4.68 7.57 -3.13
C CYS A 18 -3.14 7.59 -3.12
N ARG A 19 -2.49 7.25 -4.25
CA ARG A 19 -1.04 7.29 -4.40
C ARG A 19 -0.47 8.68 -4.11
N GLY A 20 -1.10 9.73 -4.62
CA GLY A 20 -0.64 11.11 -4.38
C GLY A 20 -0.64 11.49 -2.90
N GLN A 21 -1.62 11.00 -2.13
CA GLN A 21 -1.65 11.20 -0.67
C GLN A 21 -0.59 10.36 0.03
N LEU A 22 -0.50 9.07 -0.33
CA LEU A 22 0.47 8.14 0.25
C LEU A 22 1.93 8.56 0.02
N GLU A 23 2.27 9.18 -1.12
CA GLU A 23 3.65 9.62 -1.39
C GLU A 23 4.15 10.64 -0.35
N LEU A 24 3.28 11.54 0.11
CA LEU A 24 3.62 12.53 1.14
C LEU A 24 3.81 11.86 2.50
N ASP A 25 2.83 11.06 2.91
CA ASP A 25 2.82 10.39 4.22
C ASP A 25 3.96 9.37 4.33
N LEU A 26 4.22 8.62 3.25
CA LEU A 26 5.29 7.63 3.19
C LEU A 26 6.67 8.30 3.31
N GLY A 27 6.86 9.45 2.65
CA GLY A 27 8.10 10.23 2.76
C GLY A 27 8.36 10.65 4.21
N GLN A 28 7.35 11.24 4.86
CA GLN A 28 7.47 11.66 6.26
C GLN A 28 7.77 10.49 7.20
N MET A 29 7.06 9.37 7.04
CA MET A 29 7.27 8.17 7.86
C MET A 29 8.67 7.60 7.68
N ILE A 30 9.19 7.53 6.45
CA ILE A 30 10.57 7.08 6.19
C ILE A 30 11.55 8.01 6.91
N ASP A 31 11.39 9.33 6.81
CA ASP A 31 12.28 10.30 7.46
C ASP A 31 12.24 10.19 9.00
N GLU A 32 11.09 9.86 9.59
CA GLU A 32 10.95 9.63 11.04
C GLU A 32 11.67 8.35 11.50
N LEU A 33 11.59 7.28 10.71
CA LEU A 33 12.26 6.02 11.00
C LEU A 33 13.78 6.11 10.79
N GLU A 34 14.22 6.84 9.76
CA GLU A 34 15.65 7.12 9.55
C GLU A 34 16.22 7.93 10.72
N ARG A 35 15.48 8.93 11.22
CA ARG A 35 15.85 9.67 12.45
C ARG A 35 15.90 8.79 13.70
N SER A 36 15.15 7.70 13.71
CA SER A 36 15.14 6.72 14.81
C SER A 36 16.30 5.71 14.72
N GLY A 37 17.09 5.74 13.64
CA GLY A 37 18.32 4.95 13.48
C GLY A 37 18.21 3.80 12.49
N PHE A 38 17.08 3.61 11.82
CA PHE A 38 16.93 2.59 10.78
C PHE A 38 17.49 3.07 9.45
N SER A 39 18.10 2.17 8.69
CA SER A 39 18.47 2.47 7.31
C SER A 39 17.23 2.44 6.41
N ARG A 40 17.27 3.23 5.33
CA ARG A 40 16.22 3.20 4.29
C ARG A 40 15.91 1.79 3.78
N LYS A 41 16.93 0.93 3.67
CA LYS A 41 16.76 -0.44 3.19
C LYS A 41 15.96 -1.29 4.18
N GLU A 42 16.25 -1.20 5.47
CA GLU A 42 15.50 -1.92 6.51
C GLU A 42 14.04 -1.48 6.52
N ILE A 43 13.79 -0.17 6.41
CA ILE A 43 12.44 0.39 6.34
C ILE A 43 11.68 -0.16 5.13
N LEU A 44 12.29 -0.15 3.94
CA LEU A 44 11.66 -0.64 2.72
C LEU A 44 11.40 -2.15 2.75
N VAL A 45 12.29 -2.94 3.34
CA VAL A 45 12.09 -4.39 3.54
C VAL A 45 10.92 -4.64 4.48
N ALA A 46 10.89 -3.98 5.65
CA ALA A 46 9.80 -4.13 6.61
C ALA A 46 8.44 -3.74 6.02
N LEU A 47 8.37 -2.64 5.27
CA LEU A 47 7.15 -2.23 4.56
C LEU A 47 6.72 -3.28 3.52
N SER A 48 7.66 -3.84 2.76
CA SER A 48 7.35 -4.86 1.76
C SER A 48 6.78 -6.12 2.40
N GLU A 49 7.31 -6.54 3.56
CA GLU A 49 6.80 -7.70 4.31
C GLU A 49 5.38 -7.44 4.81
N MET A 50 5.14 -6.31 5.47
CA MET A 50 3.82 -5.92 5.97
C MET A 50 2.77 -5.82 4.85
N ILE A 51 3.11 -5.17 3.74
CA ILE A 51 2.20 -5.04 2.60
C ILE A 51 1.93 -6.40 1.97
N GLY A 52 2.95 -7.25 1.86
CA GLY A 52 2.82 -8.62 1.34
C GLY A 52 1.86 -9.45 2.18
N GLU A 53 1.93 -9.36 3.51
CA GLU A 53 1.00 -10.02 4.43
C GLU A 53 -0.44 -9.55 4.21
N GLU A 54 -0.68 -8.24 4.12
CA GLU A 54 -2.01 -7.68 3.86
C GLU A 54 -2.58 -8.15 2.52
N PHE A 55 -1.78 -8.15 1.44
CA PHE A 55 -2.21 -8.68 0.14
C PHE A 55 -2.50 -10.18 0.18
N SER A 56 -1.71 -10.96 0.94
CA SER A 56 -1.91 -12.40 1.06
C SER A 56 -3.20 -12.77 1.81
N ALA A 57 -3.69 -11.86 2.67
CA ALA A 57 -4.93 -12.01 3.40
C ALA A 57 -6.18 -11.65 2.56
N LEU A 58 -6.00 -11.04 1.38
CA LEU A 58 -7.10 -10.76 0.48
C LEU A 58 -7.63 -12.06 -0.16
N PRO A 59 -8.97 -12.18 -0.33
CA PRO A 59 -9.55 -13.36 -0.95
C PRO A 59 -9.11 -13.55 -2.42
N ASP A 60 -8.75 -12.45 -3.11
CA ASP A 60 -8.30 -12.43 -4.49
C ASP A 60 -7.39 -11.21 -4.75
N MET A 61 -6.52 -11.29 -5.76
CA MET A 61 -5.68 -10.15 -6.15
C MET A 61 -6.49 -9.05 -6.85
N PRO A 62 -6.43 -7.79 -6.37
CA PRO A 62 -7.17 -6.68 -6.96
C PRO A 62 -6.76 -6.44 -8.42
N ARG A 63 -7.75 -6.17 -9.28
CA ARG A 63 -7.55 -5.82 -10.69
C ARG A 63 -8.09 -4.43 -10.95
N PHE A 64 -7.42 -3.69 -11.83
CA PHE A 64 -7.93 -2.38 -12.25
C PHE A 64 -9.12 -2.55 -13.21
N HIS A 65 -10.12 -1.69 -13.08
CA HIS A 65 -11.11 -1.42 -14.14
C HIS A 65 -10.81 -0.09 -14.83
#